data_AF-A0A1G0MLK5-F1
#
_entry.id   AF-A0A1G0MLK5-F1
#
_cell.length_a   1.000
_cell.length_b   1.000
_cell.length_c   1.000
_cell.angle_alpha   90.00
_cell.angle_beta   90.00
_cell.angle_gamma   90.00
#
_symmetry.space_group_name_H-M   'P 1'
#
loop_
_entity.id
_entity.type
_entity.pdbx_description
1 polymer ?
#
loop_
_entity_poly.entity_id
_entity_poly.type
_entity_poly.pdbx_seq_one_letter_code
_entity_poly.pdbx_strand_id
1 'polypeptide(L)' 'MGGSGPAYVFTDILRQPFVVIPIVNHDNNQHAENENVRLGHLFRGMEILGAAASAKIPKAPATP' A
#
# COMPACT_ATOMS: atom_id res chain seq x y z
N MET A 1 -4.33 9.39 -6.30
CA MET A 1 -4.76 8.65 -5.09
C MET A 1 -5.62 9.58 -4.26
N GLY A 2 -6.89 9.22 -4.06
CA GLY A 2 -7.89 10.04 -3.36
C GLY A 2 -9.25 9.34 -3.19
N GLY A 3 -9.28 8.01 -3.30
CA GLY A 3 -10.49 7.21 -3.16
C GLY A 3 -10.69 6.72 -1.73
N SER A 4 -11.93 6.40 -1.37
CA SER A 4 -12.27 5.79 -0.08
C SER A 4 -11.94 4.30 -0.10
N GLY A 5 -10.97 3.89 0.72
CA GLY A 5 -10.73 2.49 1.06
C GLY A 5 -11.19 2.17 2.49
N PRO A 6 -11.20 0.90 2.91
CA PRO A 6 -11.66 0.49 4.23
C PRO A 6 -10.63 0.74 5.35
N ALA A 7 -9.85 1.83 5.26
CA ALA A 7 -8.80 2.16 6.23
C ALA A 7 -9.34 2.24 7.67
N TYR A 8 -10.56 2.77 7.83
CA TYR A 8 -11.25 2.92 9.11
C TYR A 8 -11.44 1.59 9.86
N VAL A 9 -11.50 0.46 9.16
CA VAL A 9 -11.60 -0.86 9.81
C VAL A 9 -10.33 -1.13 10.61
N PHE A 10 -9.17 -0.80 10.06
CA PHE A 10 -7.90 -1.01 10.74
C PHE A 10 -7.65 0.07 11.81
N THR A 11 -7.89 1.34 11.48
CA THR A 11 -7.57 2.45 12.38
C THR A 11 -8.57 2.59 13.53
N ASP A 12 -9.88 2.58 13.24
CA ASP A 12 -10.89 3.01 14.20
C ASP A 12 -11.47 1.82 14.97
N ILE A 13 -11.68 0.69 14.29
CA ILE A 13 -12.23 -0.54 14.89
C ILE A 13 -11.13 -1.36 15.54
N LEU A 14 -10.08 -1.72 14.78
CA LEU A 14 -9.02 -2.61 15.25
C LEU A 14 -7.88 -1.89 15.99
N ARG A 15 -7.85 -0.55 15.93
CA ARG A 15 -6.79 0.29 16.51
C ARG A 15 -5.38 -0.12 16.09
N GLN A 16 -5.23 -0.52 14.83
CA GLN A 16 -3.96 -0.88 14.21
C GLN A 16 -3.54 0.17 13.17
N PRO A 17 -2.23 0.39 12.96
CA PRO A 17 -1.76 1.25 11.88
C PRO A 17 -2.13 0.66 10.52
N PHE A 18 -2.42 1.54 9.56
CA PHE A 18 -2.76 1.18 8.18
C PHE A 18 -1.84 1.92 7.21
N VAL A 19 -1.37 1.22 6.18
CA VAL A 19 -0.51 1.79 5.13
C VAL A 19 -0.98 1.33 3.76
N VAL A 20 -0.94 2.23 2.79
CA VAL A 20 -1.17 1.92 1.37
C VAL A 20 0.16 2.04 0.64
N ILE A 21 0.53 1.01 -0.12
CA ILE A 21 1.72 1.01 -0.98
C ILE A 21 1.24 1.04 -2.44
N PRO A 22 1.22 2.22 -3.09
CA PRO A 22 0.78 2.31 -4.48
C PRO A 22 1.86 1.74 -5.42
N ILE A 23 1.50 0.71 -6.19
CA ILE A 23 2.41 0.04 -7.14
C ILE A 23 2.06 0.29 -8.61
N VAL A 24 0.88 0.82 -8.90
CA VAL A 24 0.43 1.14 -10.26
C VAL A 24 0.98 2.48 -10.75
N ASN A 25 1.07 2.65 -12.07
CA ASN A 25 1.45 3.93 -12.68
C ASN A 25 0.38 5.01 -12.50
N HIS A 26 0.77 6.28 -12.61
CA HIS A 26 -0.12 7.44 -12.37
C HIS A 26 -1.29 7.55 -13.37
N ASP A 27 -1.08 7.03 -14.59
CA ASP A 27 -1.94 7.02 -15.77
C ASP A 27 -2.64 5.65 -15.95
N ASN A 28 -2.82 4.91 -14.85
CA ASN A 28 -3.41 3.56 -14.91
C ASN A 28 -4.90 3.54 -15.27
N ASN A 29 -5.59 4.70 -15.27
CA ASN A 29 -7.02 4.83 -15.57
C ASN A 29 -7.96 3.97 -14.70
N GLN A 30 -7.74 3.92 -13.38
CA GLN A 30 -8.62 3.21 -12.42
C GLN A 30 -10.11 3.50 -12.72
N HIS A 31 -10.88 2.43 -12.95
CA HIS A 31 -12.33 2.51 -13.20
C HIS A 31 -12.71 3.34 -14.45
N ALA A 32 -11.83 3.39 -15.45
CA ALA A 32 -12.05 4.05 -16.73
C ALA A 32 -11.52 3.19 -17.89
N GLU A 33 -11.76 3.64 -19.12
CA GLU A 33 -11.26 2.95 -20.32
C GLU A 33 -9.73 2.93 -20.38
N ASN A 34 -9.19 1.88 -21.03
CA ASN A 34 -7.75 1.65 -21.15
C ASN A 34 -7.02 1.57 -19.78
N GLU A 35 -7.68 0.95 -18.79
CA GLU A 35 -7.03 0.60 -17.52
C GLU A 35 -5.78 -0.25 -17.78
N ASN A 36 -4.65 0.16 -17.21
CA ASN A 36 -3.36 -0.43 -17.56
C ASN A 36 -2.39 -0.49 -16.37
N VAL A 37 -1.40 -1.37 -16.49
CA VAL A 37 -0.24 -1.43 -15.61
C VAL A 37 1.04 -1.59 -16.42
N ARG A 38 2.08 -0.82 -16.10
CA ARG A 38 3.41 -1.00 -16.71
C ARG A 38 4.09 -2.23 -16.13
N LEU A 39 4.64 -3.12 -16.97
CA LEU A 39 5.29 -4.36 -16.52
C LEU A 39 6.43 -4.10 -15.51
N GLY A 40 7.25 -3.07 -15.75
CA GLY A 40 8.31 -2.70 -14.80
C GLY A 40 7.75 -2.30 -13.42
N HIS A 41 6.60 -1.63 -13.38
CA HIS A 41 5.94 -1.27 -12.12
C HIS A 41 5.34 -2.50 -11.42
N LEU A 42 4.79 -3.45 -12.18
CA LEU A 42 4.30 -4.72 -11.65
C LEU A 42 5.42 -5.49 -10.94
N PHE A 43 6.54 -5.74 -11.64
CA PHE A 43 7.66 -6.48 -11.07
C PHE A 43 8.31 -5.74 -9.90
N ARG A 44 8.52 -4.41 -10.03
CA ARG A 44 9.04 -3.61 -8.92
C ARG A 44 8.09 -3.60 -7.72
N GLY A 45 6.77 -3.62 -7.97
CA GLY A 45 5.75 -3.75 -6.94
C GLY A 45 5.92 -5.05 -6.14
N MET A 46 6.19 -6.18 -6.81
CA MET A 46 6.46 -7.47 -6.14
C MET A 46 7.69 -7.38 -5.23
N GLU A 47 8.77 -6.77 -5.70
CA GLU A 47 9.99 -6.57 -4.91
C GLU A 47 9.72 -5.71 -3.67
N ILE A 48 8.99 -4.60 -3.83
CA ILE A 48 8.64 -3.68 -2.74
C ILE A 48 7.76 -4.39 -1.71
N LEU A 49 6.74 -5.12 -2.16
CA LEU A 49 5.84 -5.86 -1.26
C LEU A 49 6.60 -6.97 -0.52
N GLY A 50 7.48 -7.70 -1.20
CA GLY A 50 8.34 -8.70 -0.57
C GLY A 50 9.27 -8.09 0.49
N ALA A 51 9.90 -6.95 0.18
CA ALA A 51 10.73 -6.21 1.12
C ALA A 51 9.92 -5.70 2.32
N ALA A 52 8.73 -5.14 2.09
CA ALA A 52 7.87 -4.64 3.16
C ALA A 52 7.38 -5.76 4.09
N ALA A 53 6.97 -6.90 3.52
CA ALA A 53 6.50 -8.06 4.29
C ALA A 53 7.62 -8.72 5.11
N SER A 54 8.87 -8.65 4.65
CA SER A 54 10.04 -9.21 5.33
C SER A 54 10.82 -8.20 6.18
N ALA A 55 10.45 -6.93 6.14
CA ALA A 55 11.14 -5.87 6.87
C ALA A 55 11.04 -6.13 8.38
N LYS A 56 12.18 -6.02 9.07
CA LYS A 56 12.19 -6.02 10.53
C LYS A 56 11.53 -4.75 11.02
N ILE A 57 10.43 -4.88 11.75
CA ILE A 57 9.77 -3.75 12.38
C ILE A 57 10.62 -3.31 13.58
N PRO A 58 11.10 -2.06 13.64
CA PRO A 58 11.80 -1.55 14.81
C PRO A 58 10.89 -1.68 16.04
N LYS A 59 11.46 -2.11 17.17
CA LYS A 59 10.72 -2.16 18.43
C LYS A 59 10.25 -0.74 18.74
N ALA A 60 8.96 -0.56 19.00
CA ALA A 60 8.43 0.74 19.41
C ALA A 60 9.24 1.25 20.61
N PRO A 61 9.55 2.55 20.69
CA PRO A 61 10.19 3.11 21.88
C PRO A 61 9.31 2.77 23.08
N ALA A 62 9.93 2.29 24.16
CA ALA A 62 9.22 2.13 25.42
C ALA A 62 8.64 3.51 25.77
N THR A 63 7.32 3.60 25.89
CA THR A 63 6.67 4.78 26.46
C THR A 63 7.32 5.09 27.80
N PRO A 64 7.64 6.37 28.10
CA PRO A 64 8.07 6.77 29.43
C PRO A 64 6.98 6.52 30.48
#